data_AF-A0A7J2SQK7-F1
#
_entry.id   AF-A0A7J2SQK7-F1
#
_cell.length_a   1.000
_cell.length_b   1.000
_cell.length_c   1.000
_cell.angle_alpha   90.00
_cell.angle_beta   90.00
_cell.angle_gamma   90.00
#
_symmetry.space_group_name_H-M   'P 1'
#
loop_
_entity.id
_entity.type
_entity.pdbx_description
1 polymer ?
#
loop_
_entity_poly.entity_id
_entity_poly.type
_entity_poly.pdbx_seq_one_letter_code
_entity_poly.pdbx_strand_id
1 'polypeptide(L)'
;MKPYNTLFIAFTLFQITFNLVSYPMGASNDNTWDPSWSFYKEIKLNVDTSDPGFHYQPVDIHVTFSNTCWALDEKNHSIRVMVYHDNRWDELESQIYNLSFIDDSHIKECNLVFLIPSYADGNERYYLYYDDEEKPSPSYQDHVSIKEETFYYEPITGYKADLRYYKIIDDGYCLYGVGLGGELIGLETVHKIIKQKNDATVFSPRNWVQMASFAFFYAVEGTTGVGTDEVLVSKDILVDGNLMVRFKISSKSSNGKLETDAAYTYYHCPTSEKRIIVDVSHRVVETAFSTGSAAQGGSFGYLASSKTRSVNIRELNSGFIPPYVHFFSEEQTIREYSLPQNPHSSDYEWVLSPKDDTDLGSRPWVSLDEGSEGYAYALILSSSTGLYSMGRDGVQIEAGSEEFINVPGFEMDGSGVSIGRNSVEPGEEEELTLPAGLEIRFSAEFFTTEEGGYPRVDKETMVFQILEKQNVRGEGESRAVEEVEGEYALTVIPSLQGVSRPLLAAASALPIPTVEVQLHKEGSLVAAG
;
A
#
# COMPACT_ATOMS: atom_id res chain seq x y z
N MET A 1 99.10 -18.04 -46.71
CA MET A 1 97.96 -17.93 -47.65
C MET A 1 97.65 -19.31 -48.20
N LYS A 2 96.66 -19.98 -47.63
CA LYS A 2 95.97 -21.19 -48.11
C LYS A 2 94.71 -21.39 -47.21
N PRO A 3 93.62 -21.94 -47.75
CA PRO A 3 92.27 -21.48 -47.41
C PRO A 3 91.57 -22.30 -46.31
N TYR A 4 90.45 -21.72 -45.87
CA TYR A 4 89.44 -22.18 -44.93
C TYR A 4 89.10 -23.67 -45.02
N ASN A 5 89.08 -24.33 -43.86
CA ASN A 5 88.50 -25.66 -43.65
C ASN A 5 87.00 -25.51 -43.32
N THR A 6 86.14 -26.04 -44.20
CA THR A 6 84.72 -26.24 -43.94
C THR A 6 84.53 -27.71 -43.52
N LEU A 7 84.24 -27.95 -42.24
CA LEU A 7 83.94 -29.27 -41.70
C LEU A 7 82.41 -29.42 -41.55
N PHE A 8 81.86 -30.39 -42.29
CA PHE A 8 80.51 -30.90 -42.15
C PHE A 8 80.33 -31.55 -40.77
N ILE A 9 79.36 -31.08 -39.97
CA ILE A 9 78.84 -31.80 -38.82
C ILE A 9 77.34 -31.98 -39.02
N ALA A 10 76.94 -33.24 -39.14
CA ALA A 10 75.56 -33.69 -39.16
C ALA A 10 74.94 -33.48 -37.76
N PHE A 11 73.85 -32.71 -37.70
CA PHE A 11 73.00 -32.64 -36.52
C PHE A 11 71.84 -33.61 -36.69
N THR A 12 71.86 -34.67 -35.90
CA THR A 12 70.78 -35.64 -35.75
C THR A 12 69.61 -34.96 -35.05
N LEU A 13 68.46 -34.90 -35.72
CA LEU A 13 67.19 -34.43 -35.17
C LEU A 13 66.71 -35.44 -34.12
N PHE A 14 66.77 -35.10 -32.83
CA PHE A 14 66.08 -35.83 -31.77
C PHE A 14 64.74 -35.12 -31.54
N GLN A 15 63.65 -35.65 -32.13
CA GLN A 15 62.31 -35.18 -31.81
C GLN A 15 61.95 -35.63 -30.39
N ILE A 16 62.00 -34.69 -29.45
CA ILE A 16 61.35 -34.83 -28.15
C ILE A 16 59.87 -34.58 -28.40
N THR A 17 59.09 -35.65 -28.45
CA THR A 17 57.63 -35.59 -28.32
C THR A 17 57.31 -35.16 -26.89
N PHE A 18 57.10 -33.86 -26.69
CA PHE A 18 56.41 -33.37 -25.51
C PHE A 18 54.97 -33.89 -25.59
N ASN A 19 54.67 -34.91 -24.77
CA ASN A 19 53.30 -35.19 -24.38
C ASN A 19 52.80 -33.93 -23.67
N LEU A 20 52.03 -33.11 -24.38
CA LEU A 20 51.09 -32.17 -23.78
C LEU A 20 50.07 -33.05 -23.05
N VAL A 21 50.37 -33.36 -21.79
CA VAL A 21 49.34 -33.67 -20.81
C VAL A 21 48.55 -32.39 -20.69
N SER A 22 47.47 -32.32 -21.45
CA SER A 22 46.38 -31.38 -21.20
C SER A 22 45.87 -31.70 -19.81
N TYR A 23 46.38 -30.99 -18.81
CA TYR A 23 45.62 -30.81 -17.59
C TYR A 23 44.28 -30.22 -18.05
N PRO A 24 43.13 -30.82 -17.70
CA PRO A 24 41.91 -30.05 -17.71
C PRO A 24 42.17 -28.96 -16.67
N MET A 25 42.55 -27.79 -17.15
CA MET A 25 42.40 -26.56 -16.40
C MET A 25 40.89 -26.31 -16.38
N GLY A 26 40.19 -27.13 -15.59
CA GLY A 26 38.89 -26.80 -15.06
C GLY A 26 39.14 -25.63 -14.12
N ALA A 27 39.18 -24.43 -14.68
CA ALA A 27 38.77 -23.27 -13.92
C ALA A 27 37.26 -23.43 -13.70
N SER A 28 36.87 -24.18 -12.67
CA SER A 28 35.65 -23.83 -11.97
C SER A 28 35.94 -22.46 -11.35
N ASN A 29 35.62 -21.39 -12.09
CA ASN A 29 35.31 -20.14 -11.43
C ASN A 29 33.99 -20.41 -10.68
N ASP A 30 34.09 -21.06 -9.52
CA ASP A 30 33.08 -20.92 -8.48
C ASP A 30 33.17 -19.46 -8.06
N ASN A 31 32.48 -18.61 -8.82
CA ASN A 31 32.56 -17.18 -8.67
C ASN A 31 31.70 -16.76 -7.49
N THR A 32 31.93 -17.35 -6.31
CA THR A 32 31.23 -17.03 -5.06
C THR A 32 31.65 -15.63 -4.60
N TRP A 33 30.72 -14.86 -4.03
CA TRP A 33 30.98 -13.51 -3.55
C TRP A 33 32.08 -13.48 -2.47
N ASP A 34 31.89 -14.27 -1.41
CA ASP A 34 32.80 -14.33 -0.28
C ASP A 34 32.92 -15.79 0.22
N PRO A 35 34.12 -16.42 0.10
CA PRO A 35 34.34 -17.80 0.52
C PRO A 35 34.34 -17.99 2.04
N SER A 36 34.27 -16.91 2.84
CA SER A 36 34.15 -16.99 4.30
C SER A 36 32.72 -17.31 4.79
N TRP A 37 31.76 -17.39 3.87
CA TRP A 37 30.37 -17.74 4.14
C TRP A 37 30.13 -19.22 3.88
N SER A 38 29.53 -19.88 4.86
CA SER A 38 29.33 -21.34 4.83
C SER A 38 28.31 -21.77 3.79
N PHE A 39 27.26 -20.98 3.55
CA PHE A 39 26.13 -21.39 2.72
C PHE A 39 25.66 -20.28 1.78
N TYR A 40 25.21 -20.69 0.59
CA TYR A 40 24.53 -19.80 -0.34
C TYR A 40 23.49 -20.55 -1.19
N LYS A 41 22.49 -19.81 -1.69
CA LYS A 41 21.43 -20.32 -2.56
C LYS A 41 21.06 -19.26 -3.58
N GLU A 42 20.94 -19.64 -4.85
CA GLU A 42 20.41 -18.75 -5.89
C GLU A 42 18.91 -18.50 -5.66
N ILE A 43 18.53 -17.22 -5.71
CA ILE A 43 17.13 -16.77 -5.71
C ILE A 43 16.73 -16.60 -7.17
N LYS A 44 15.72 -17.37 -7.60
CA LYS A 44 15.18 -17.27 -8.95
C LYS A 44 13.93 -16.41 -8.94
N LEU A 45 14.03 -15.24 -9.56
CA LEU A 45 12.88 -14.40 -9.81
C LEU A 45 12.14 -14.91 -11.05
N ASN A 46 10.84 -15.14 -10.95
CA ASN A 46 10.02 -15.57 -12.08
C ASN A 46 9.41 -14.36 -12.80
N VAL A 47 10.20 -13.30 -12.97
CA VAL A 47 9.79 -12.05 -13.63
C VAL A 47 10.84 -11.66 -14.67
N ASP A 48 10.43 -10.88 -15.67
CA ASP A 48 11.34 -10.32 -16.65
C ASP A 48 11.89 -8.98 -16.14
N THR A 49 13.01 -9.04 -15.43
CA THR A 49 13.67 -7.85 -14.87
C THR A 49 14.29 -6.93 -15.92
N SER A 50 14.26 -7.30 -17.21
CA SER A 50 14.60 -6.39 -18.31
C SER A 50 13.51 -5.34 -18.59
N ASP A 51 12.28 -5.58 -18.11
CA ASP A 51 11.21 -4.59 -18.15
C ASP A 51 11.41 -3.56 -17.00
N PRO A 52 11.57 -2.26 -17.32
CA PRO A 52 11.71 -1.21 -16.31
C PRO A 52 10.55 -1.12 -15.31
N GLY A 53 9.38 -1.68 -15.61
CA GLY A 53 8.27 -1.77 -14.66
C GLY A 53 8.58 -2.58 -13.39
N PHE A 54 9.58 -3.46 -13.44
CA PHE A 54 10.05 -4.23 -12.28
C PHE A 54 11.14 -3.52 -11.48
N HIS A 55 11.71 -2.43 -11.98
CA HIS A 55 12.73 -1.69 -11.24
C HIS A 55 12.15 -1.13 -9.94
N TYR A 56 12.88 -1.31 -8.84
CA TYR A 56 12.47 -0.96 -7.49
C TYR A 56 11.18 -1.64 -6.99
N GLN A 57 10.68 -2.66 -7.69
CA GLN A 57 9.62 -3.50 -7.12
C GLN A 57 10.19 -4.37 -6.00
N PRO A 58 9.39 -4.61 -4.94
CA PRO A 58 9.80 -5.48 -3.86
C PRO A 58 9.75 -6.95 -4.28
N VAL A 59 10.74 -7.71 -3.84
CA VAL A 59 10.72 -9.17 -3.80
C VAL A 59 10.45 -9.56 -2.35
N ASP A 60 9.28 -10.11 -2.05
CA ASP A 60 8.89 -10.60 -0.71
C ASP A 60 8.66 -12.12 -0.78
N ILE A 61 9.63 -12.89 -0.30
CA ILE A 61 9.65 -14.35 -0.45
C ILE A 61 9.85 -15.07 0.88
N HIS A 62 9.20 -16.23 1.02
CA HIS A 62 9.51 -17.16 2.09
C HIS A 62 10.75 -17.98 1.77
N VAL A 63 11.64 -18.08 2.75
CA VAL A 63 12.94 -18.76 2.67
C VAL A 63 13.02 -19.82 3.74
N THR A 64 13.20 -21.07 3.32
CA THR A 64 13.60 -22.18 4.19
C THR A 64 15.08 -22.49 3.99
N PHE A 65 15.82 -22.62 5.10
CA PHE A 65 17.24 -22.91 5.09
C PHE A 65 17.50 -24.42 5.15
N SER A 66 18.39 -24.91 4.28
CA SER A 66 18.78 -26.32 4.27
C SER A 66 19.72 -26.67 5.44
N ASN A 67 20.48 -25.69 5.92
CA ASN A 67 21.32 -25.75 7.10
C ASN A 67 20.82 -24.72 8.12
N THR A 68 21.21 -24.85 9.39
CA THR A 68 20.88 -23.86 10.42
C THR A 68 21.39 -22.47 10.00
N CYS A 69 20.58 -21.44 10.19
CA CYS A 69 20.95 -20.06 9.94
C CYS A 69 21.04 -19.31 11.26
N TRP A 70 22.15 -18.62 11.52
CA TRP A 70 22.31 -17.80 12.71
C TRP A 70 21.46 -16.53 12.62
N ALA A 71 20.57 -16.35 13.57
CA ALA A 71 19.75 -15.15 13.75
C ALA A 71 19.23 -15.09 15.19
N LEU A 72 19.45 -13.97 15.87
CA LEU A 72 18.88 -13.68 17.19
C LEU A 72 17.54 -12.94 17.07
N ASP A 73 17.43 -12.07 16.06
CA ASP A 73 16.26 -11.26 15.75
C ASP A 73 16.36 -10.73 14.32
N GLU A 74 15.41 -9.89 13.89
CA GLU A 74 15.34 -9.32 12.55
C GLU A 74 16.50 -8.36 12.21
N LYS A 75 17.30 -7.92 13.21
CA LYS A 75 18.44 -7.01 13.05
C LYS A 75 19.79 -7.70 13.24
N ASN A 76 19.83 -8.79 13.99
CA ASN A 76 21.04 -9.52 14.36
C ASN A 76 21.04 -10.89 13.72
N HIS A 77 21.50 -10.95 12.47
CA HIS A 77 21.44 -12.16 11.66
C HIS A 77 22.57 -12.22 10.62
N SER A 78 22.88 -13.45 10.20
CA SER A 78 23.88 -13.76 9.18
C SER A 78 23.24 -13.87 7.81
N ILE A 79 22.23 -13.08 7.44
CA ILE A 79 21.58 -13.23 6.11
C ILE A 79 21.99 -12.06 5.23
N ARG A 80 22.38 -12.35 3.98
CA ARG A 80 22.78 -11.36 2.96
C ARG A 80 22.19 -11.67 1.61
N VAL A 81 21.75 -10.63 0.91
CA VAL A 81 21.32 -10.71 -0.47
C VAL A 81 22.39 -10.10 -1.35
N MET A 82 22.89 -10.90 -2.29
CA MET A 82 23.93 -10.50 -3.21
C MET A 82 23.40 -10.59 -4.63
N VAL A 83 23.66 -9.58 -5.45
CA VAL A 83 23.40 -9.63 -6.89
C VAL A 83 24.73 -9.72 -7.64
N TYR A 84 24.77 -10.62 -8.61
CA TYR A 84 25.87 -10.73 -9.55
C TYR A 84 25.43 -10.18 -10.91
N HIS A 85 26.07 -9.10 -11.35
CA HIS A 85 25.78 -8.43 -12.62
C HIS A 85 27.07 -7.82 -13.18
N ASP A 86 27.26 -7.85 -14.51
CA ASP A 86 28.45 -7.29 -15.18
C ASP A 86 29.82 -7.72 -14.59
N ASN A 87 29.92 -8.98 -14.17
CA ASN A 87 31.08 -9.56 -13.49
C ASN A 87 31.45 -8.90 -12.16
N ARG A 88 30.45 -8.34 -11.47
CA ARG A 88 30.59 -7.74 -10.14
C ARG A 88 29.55 -8.30 -9.20
N TRP A 89 29.92 -8.29 -7.92
CA TRP A 89 29.06 -8.65 -6.81
C TRP A 89 28.72 -7.37 -6.04
N ASP A 90 27.43 -7.12 -5.88
CA ASP A 90 26.91 -6.02 -5.09
C ASP A 90 25.96 -6.56 -4.02
N GLU A 91 26.12 -6.10 -2.79
CA GLU A 91 25.20 -6.42 -1.70
C GLU A 91 23.95 -5.54 -1.83
N LEU A 92 22.78 -6.17 -1.79
CA LEU A 92 21.51 -5.48 -1.77
C LEU A 92 21.04 -5.31 -0.33
N GLU A 93 20.53 -4.12 -0.02
CA GLU A 93 19.79 -3.95 1.22
C GLU A 93 18.64 -4.94 1.28
N SER A 94 18.47 -5.54 2.45
CA SER A 94 17.46 -6.56 2.67
C SER A 94 16.89 -6.46 4.07
N GLN A 95 15.71 -7.05 4.23
CA GLN A 95 15.00 -7.14 5.50
C GLN A 95 14.53 -8.58 5.66
N ILE A 96 14.61 -9.12 6.87
CA ILE A 96 13.98 -10.40 7.23
C ILE A 96 12.87 -10.17 8.24
N TYR A 97 11.86 -11.02 8.23
CA TYR A 97 10.78 -11.01 9.21
C TYR A 97 10.17 -12.41 9.35
N ASN A 98 9.28 -12.58 10.33
CA ASN A 98 8.59 -13.85 10.59
C ASN A 98 9.57 -15.03 10.79
N LEU A 99 10.47 -14.86 11.75
CA LEU A 99 11.54 -15.81 12.06
C LEU A 99 10.99 -17.05 12.77
N SER A 100 11.25 -18.24 12.24
CA SER A 100 10.95 -19.50 12.93
C SER A 100 12.21 -20.09 13.55
N PHE A 101 12.31 -19.97 14.87
CA PHE A 101 13.47 -20.39 15.65
C PHE A 101 13.52 -21.92 15.85
N ILE A 102 14.72 -22.47 15.76
CA ILE A 102 15.06 -23.84 16.15
C ILE A 102 15.53 -23.85 17.61
N ASP A 103 16.29 -22.84 17.99
CA ASP A 103 16.81 -22.56 19.33
C ASP A 103 16.96 -21.04 19.53
N ASP A 104 17.61 -20.61 20.62
CA ASP A 104 17.74 -19.20 20.99
C ASP A 104 18.61 -18.35 20.02
N SER A 105 19.29 -18.97 19.05
CA SER A 105 20.23 -18.28 18.14
C SER A 105 20.16 -18.72 16.68
N HIS A 106 19.28 -19.66 16.34
CA HIS A 106 19.15 -20.17 14.98
C HIS A 106 17.72 -20.26 14.54
N ILE A 107 17.52 -20.03 13.25
CA ILE A 107 16.24 -20.15 12.56
C ILE A 107 16.30 -21.23 11.48
N LYS A 108 15.15 -21.82 11.17
CA LYS A 108 14.97 -22.76 10.03
C LYS A 108 14.33 -22.10 8.81
N GLU A 109 13.59 -21.01 9.01
CA GLU A 109 12.90 -20.28 7.95
C GLU A 109 12.58 -18.85 8.39
N CYS A 110 12.44 -17.97 7.40
CA CYS A 110 11.98 -16.60 7.55
C CYS A 110 11.37 -16.10 6.24
N ASN A 111 10.79 -14.91 6.26
CA ASN A 111 10.51 -14.17 5.04
C ASN A 111 11.66 -13.17 4.79
N LEU A 112 11.91 -12.86 3.51
CA LEU A 112 12.99 -12.01 3.04
C LEU A 112 12.44 -10.99 2.05
N VAL A 113 12.81 -9.72 2.26
CA VAL A 113 12.49 -8.58 1.40
C VAL A 113 13.76 -7.95 0.86
N PHE A 114 13.78 -7.64 -0.44
CA PHE A 114 14.75 -6.73 -1.07
C PHE A 114 14.11 -6.07 -2.30
N LEU A 115 14.74 -5.03 -2.85
CA LEU A 115 14.25 -4.35 -4.06
C LEU A 115 15.03 -4.78 -5.30
N ILE A 116 14.33 -4.95 -6.42
CA ILE A 116 14.97 -5.16 -7.73
C ILE A 116 15.75 -3.88 -8.10
N PRO A 117 17.06 -3.96 -8.39
CA PRO A 117 17.86 -2.78 -8.70
C PRO A 117 17.41 -2.07 -9.98
N SER A 118 17.63 -0.75 -10.07
CA SER A 118 17.32 0.03 -11.28
C SER A 118 18.20 -0.27 -12.50
N TYR A 119 19.31 -0.96 -12.30
CA TYR A 119 20.17 -1.41 -13.39
C TYR A 119 19.84 -2.83 -13.86
N ALA A 120 18.83 -3.49 -13.28
CA ALA A 120 18.43 -4.83 -13.69
C ALA A 120 18.05 -4.85 -15.18
N ASP A 121 18.55 -5.87 -15.90
CA ASP A 121 18.44 -5.97 -17.36
C ASP A 121 18.07 -7.39 -17.82
N GLY A 122 17.74 -8.28 -16.89
CA GLY A 122 17.42 -9.68 -17.13
C GLY A 122 18.62 -10.63 -17.09
N ASN A 123 19.84 -10.10 -16.99
CA ASN A 123 21.07 -10.91 -16.94
C ASN A 123 21.66 -11.02 -15.52
N GLU A 124 21.15 -10.24 -14.57
CA GLU A 124 21.57 -10.31 -13.19
C GLU A 124 21.12 -11.60 -12.48
N ARG A 125 21.87 -12.03 -11.47
CA ARG A 125 21.57 -13.24 -10.69
C ARG A 125 21.60 -12.94 -9.20
N TYR A 126 20.55 -13.28 -8.49
CA TYR A 126 20.37 -13.00 -7.07
C TYR A 126 20.75 -14.22 -6.23
N TYR A 127 21.39 -13.99 -5.10
CA TYR A 127 21.85 -15.04 -4.20
C TYR A 127 21.59 -14.64 -2.76
N LEU A 128 21.11 -15.62 -2.00
CA LEU A 128 21.05 -15.58 -0.55
C LEU A 128 22.32 -16.20 0.02
N TYR A 129 23.08 -15.45 0.80
CA TYR A 129 24.19 -15.96 1.60
C TYR A 129 23.78 -16.02 3.06
N TYR A 130 24.16 -17.11 3.74
CA TYR A 130 23.92 -17.27 5.16
C TYR A 130 24.96 -18.17 5.84
N ASP A 131 24.99 -18.15 7.17
CA ASP A 131 25.95 -18.89 7.98
C ASP A 131 25.26 -19.49 9.21
N ASP A 132 25.86 -20.52 9.79
CA ASP A 132 25.45 -21.10 11.08
C ASP A 132 26.22 -20.49 12.25
N GLU A 133 27.30 -19.76 11.98
CA GLU A 133 28.02 -18.98 12.98
C GLU A 133 27.62 -17.50 12.98
N GLU A 134 27.88 -16.84 14.11
CA GLU A 134 27.69 -15.40 14.26
C GLU A 134 28.46 -14.61 13.18
N LYS A 135 27.74 -13.74 12.48
CA LYS A 135 28.29 -12.78 11.51
C LYS A 135 27.97 -11.35 11.95
N PRO A 136 28.76 -10.35 11.50
CA PRO A 136 28.40 -8.96 11.70
C PRO A 136 26.97 -8.71 11.17
N SER A 137 26.15 -8.00 11.94
CA SER A 137 24.83 -7.56 11.50
C SER A 137 24.93 -6.61 10.30
N PRO A 138 23.95 -6.62 9.38
CA PRO A 138 23.93 -5.64 8.29
C PRO A 138 23.71 -4.23 8.86
N SER A 139 24.32 -3.23 8.23
CA SER A 139 24.18 -1.82 8.61
C SER A 139 23.38 -1.05 7.56
N TYR A 140 22.24 -1.59 7.16
CA TYR A 140 21.36 -0.96 6.16
C TYR A 140 20.67 0.29 6.72
N GLN A 141 20.32 1.21 5.84
CA GLN A 141 19.55 2.39 6.20
C GLN A 141 18.12 1.99 6.56
N ASP A 142 17.57 2.62 7.59
CA ASP A 142 16.17 2.51 8.00
C ASP A 142 15.33 3.51 7.19
N HIS A 143 14.76 3.05 6.06
CA HIS A 143 14.05 3.92 5.13
C HIS A 143 12.61 4.17 5.55
N VAL A 144 11.90 3.12 5.96
CA VAL A 144 10.47 3.21 6.29
C VAL A 144 10.21 3.05 7.77
N SER A 145 9.18 3.73 8.28
CA SER A 145 8.73 3.53 9.66
C SER A 145 7.24 3.78 9.79
N ILE A 146 6.65 3.16 10.81
CA ILE A 146 5.23 3.31 11.15
C ILE A 146 5.07 3.82 12.58
N LYS A 147 4.16 4.77 12.78
CA LYS A 147 3.84 5.32 14.10
C LYS A 147 2.35 5.56 14.23
N GLU A 148 1.80 5.29 15.41
CA GLU A 148 0.45 5.74 15.74
C GLU A 148 0.48 7.23 16.10
N GLU A 149 -0.35 8.03 15.46
CA GLU A 149 -0.51 9.46 15.74
C GLU A 149 -1.99 9.83 15.81
N THR A 150 -2.26 10.98 16.41
CA THR A 150 -3.58 11.62 16.42
C THR A 150 -3.49 12.98 15.74
N PHE A 151 -4.53 13.38 15.03
CA PHE A 151 -4.63 14.68 14.38
C PHE A 151 -5.99 15.30 14.66
N TYR A 152 -6.01 16.55 15.16
CA TYR A 152 -7.22 17.31 15.37
C TYR A 152 -7.12 18.67 14.64
N TYR A 153 -8.15 19.01 13.88
CA TYR A 153 -8.27 20.30 13.22
C TYR A 153 -9.74 20.66 12.97
N GLU A 154 -10.23 21.74 13.58
CA GLU A 154 -11.59 22.25 13.38
C GLU A 154 -11.54 23.77 13.13
N PRO A 155 -11.28 24.19 11.89
CA PRO A 155 -11.21 25.60 11.53
C PRO A 155 -12.59 26.26 11.41
N ILE A 156 -13.63 25.46 11.14
CA ILE A 156 -15.03 25.88 11.05
C ILE A 156 -15.82 24.96 11.96
N THR A 157 -16.55 25.53 12.93
CA THR A 157 -17.32 24.75 13.91
C THR A 157 -18.29 23.80 13.22
N GLY A 158 -18.24 22.51 13.59
CA GLY A 158 -19.01 21.44 12.99
C GLY A 158 -18.34 20.75 11.80
N TYR A 159 -17.22 21.27 11.31
CA TYR A 159 -16.40 20.66 10.25
C TYR A 159 -15.00 20.41 10.79
N LYS A 160 -14.83 19.25 11.41
CA LYS A 160 -13.55 18.83 12.01
C LYS A 160 -12.92 17.68 11.24
N ALA A 161 -11.61 17.59 11.36
CA ALA A 161 -10.82 16.40 11.12
C ALA A 161 -10.28 15.95 12.47
N ASP A 162 -10.76 14.82 12.97
CA ASP A 162 -10.33 14.18 14.20
C ASP A 162 -9.95 12.74 13.88
N LEU A 163 -8.66 12.46 13.83
CA LEU A 163 -8.14 11.21 13.29
C LEU A 163 -7.22 10.56 14.31
N ARG A 164 -7.43 9.27 14.57
CA ARG A 164 -6.38 8.36 15.06
C ARG A 164 -5.93 7.54 13.87
N TYR A 165 -4.62 7.43 13.64
CA TYR A 165 -4.12 6.81 12.42
C TYR A 165 -2.71 6.24 12.59
N TYR A 166 -2.38 5.26 11.76
CA TYR A 166 -1.00 4.90 11.50
C TYR A 166 -0.40 5.80 10.44
N LYS A 167 0.67 6.50 10.80
CA LYS A 167 1.48 7.33 9.93
C LYS A 167 2.62 6.50 9.35
N ILE A 168 2.68 6.44 8.02
CA ILE A 168 3.77 5.79 7.29
C ILE A 168 4.73 6.86 6.81
N ILE A 169 6.00 6.69 7.17
CA ILE A 169 7.11 7.57 6.78
C ILE A 169 8.04 6.78 5.88
N ASP A 170 8.50 7.38 4.78
CA ASP A 170 9.48 6.84 3.84
C ASP A 170 10.57 7.91 3.60
N ASP A 171 11.81 7.63 3.98
CA ASP A 171 12.96 8.57 3.93
C ASP A 171 12.67 9.95 4.55
N GLY A 172 11.93 9.95 5.66
CA GLY A 172 11.55 11.17 6.38
C GLY A 172 10.34 11.90 5.80
N TYR A 173 9.76 11.43 4.69
CA TYR A 173 8.52 11.96 4.13
C TYR A 173 7.31 11.21 4.67
N CYS A 174 6.34 11.93 5.20
CA CYS A 174 5.05 11.42 5.64
C CYS A 174 4.17 11.16 4.42
N LEU A 175 4.08 9.90 3.98
CA LEU A 175 3.39 9.57 2.73
C LEU A 175 1.92 9.24 2.92
N TYR A 176 1.58 8.55 4.01
CA TYR A 176 0.23 8.07 4.27
C TYR A 176 -0.17 8.22 5.73
N GLY A 177 -1.45 8.47 5.97
CA GLY A 177 -2.11 8.14 7.23
C GLY A 177 -3.21 7.11 6.98
N VAL A 178 -3.17 5.98 7.68
CA VAL A 178 -4.20 4.93 7.60
C VAL A 178 -5.06 4.97 8.87
N GLY A 179 -6.34 5.28 8.70
CA GLY A 179 -7.23 5.57 9.82
C GLY A 179 -7.54 4.36 10.70
N LEU A 180 -7.54 4.62 12.00
CA LEU A 180 -7.85 3.72 13.11
C LEU A 180 -9.09 4.18 13.90
N GLY A 181 -9.72 5.27 13.47
CA GLY A 181 -10.94 5.82 14.05
C GLY A 181 -10.95 7.35 14.08
N GLY A 182 -12.11 7.88 14.44
CA GLY A 182 -12.41 9.30 14.35
C GLY A 182 -13.06 9.65 13.01
N GLU A 183 -13.29 10.93 12.79
CA GLU A 183 -14.07 11.44 11.66
C GLU A 183 -13.31 12.50 10.85
N LEU A 184 -13.57 12.49 9.54
CA LEU A 184 -13.19 13.54 8.63
C LEU A 184 -14.47 14.15 8.04
N ILE A 185 -14.87 15.30 8.58
CA ILE A 185 -16.02 16.06 8.06
C ILE A 185 -17.29 15.18 8.04
N GLY A 186 -17.55 14.50 9.17
CA GLY A 186 -18.68 13.59 9.31
C GLY A 186 -18.51 12.20 8.67
N LEU A 187 -17.40 11.93 7.99
CA LEU A 187 -17.08 10.61 7.46
C LEU A 187 -16.19 9.86 8.46
N GLU A 188 -16.60 8.66 8.88
CA GLU A 188 -15.76 7.78 9.72
C GLU A 188 -14.45 7.42 9.01
N THR A 189 -13.39 7.02 9.71
CA THR A 189 -12.05 6.95 9.09
C THR A 189 -11.34 5.60 9.17
N VAL A 190 -11.89 4.58 9.83
CA VAL A 190 -11.23 3.28 9.89
C VAL A 190 -11.06 2.73 8.46
N HIS A 191 -9.89 2.16 8.14
CA HIS A 191 -9.50 1.68 6.81
C HIS A 191 -9.32 2.73 5.70
N LYS A 192 -9.47 4.03 6.00
CA LYS A 192 -9.23 5.10 5.02
C LYS A 192 -7.74 5.46 4.98
N ILE A 193 -7.14 5.36 3.81
CA ILE A 193 -5.77 5.74 3.52
C ILE A 193 -5.77 7.16 2.96
N ILE A 194 -5.19 8.11 3.70
CA ILE A 194 -5.03 9.51 3.29
C ILE A 194 -3.62 9.69 2.73
N LYS A 195 -3.51 9.79 1.41
CA LYS A 195 -2.26 10.09 0.70
C LYS A 195 -1.88 11.56 0.92
N GLN A 196 -0.66 11.78 1.41
CA GLN A 196 -0.02 13.09 1.42
C GLN A 196 0.75 13.32 0.10
N LYS A 197 1.15 14.56 -0.19
CA LYS A 197 2.15 14.85 -1.24
C LYS A 197 3.45 14.10 -0.99
N ASN A 198 4.17 13.75 -2.05
CA ASN A 198 5.42 12.99 -1.95
C ASN A 198 6.53 13.72 -1.17
N ASP A 199 6.51 15.05 -1.16
CA ASP A 199 7.46 15.91 -0.46
C ASP A 199 6.98 16.33 0.95
N ALA A 200 5.84 15.80 1.41
CA ALA A 200 5.27 16.16 2.70
C ALA A 200 6.10 15.58 3.85
N THR A 201 6.58 16.42 4.75
CA THR A 201 7.28 15.99 5.98
C THR A 201 6.36 15.93 7.20
N VAL A 202 5.13 16.42 7.07
CA VAL A 202 4.13 16.47 8.14
C VAL A 202 2.76 16.09 7.61
N PHE A 203 1.98 15.43 8.46
CA PHE A 203 0.59 15.11 8.19
C PHE A 203 -0.26 16.37 8.36
N SER A 204 -0.86 16.88 7.28
CA SER A 204 -1.60 18.15 7.31
C SER A 204 -2.59 18.27 6.15
N PRO A 205 -3.76 18.90 6.34
CA PRO A 205 -4.77 19.08 5.29
C PRO A 205 -4.23 19.66 3.98
N ARG A 206 -3.29 20.62 4.05
CA ARG A 206 -2.66 21.23 2.87
C ARG A 206 -1.85 20.25 2.00
N ASN A 207 -1.49 19.10 2.58
CA ASN A 207 -0.73 18.04 1.95
C ASN A 207 -1.62 16.88 1.51
N TRP A 208 -2.90 16.85 1.89
CA TRP A 208 -3.81 15.78 1.49
C TRP A 208 -4.08 15.89 -0.01
N VAL A 209 -3.99 14.76 -0.69
CA VAL A 209 -4.12 14.72 -2.16
C VAL A 209 -5.26 13.80 -2.57
N GLN A 210 -5.29 12.59 -2.00
CA GLN A 210 -6.25 11.58 -2.36
C GLN A 210 -6.57 10.69 -1.16
N MET A 211 -7.80 10.19 -1.10
CA MET A 211 -8.20 9.15 -0.17
C MET A 211 -8.51 7.85 -0.93
N ALA A 212 -8.06 6.73 -0.38
CA ALA A 212 -8.51 5.39 -0.75
C ALA A 212 -9.12 4.72 0.48
N SER A 213 -10.04 3.78 0.28
CA SER A 213 -10.59 2.97 1.38
C SER A 213 -10.76 1.54 0.94
N PHE A 214 -10.60 0.64 1.91
CA PHE A 214 -10.89 -0.79 1.80
C PHE A 214 -11.85 -1.22 2.91
N ALA A 215 -12.74 -0.31 3.35
CA ALA A 215 -13.87 -0.67 4.19
C ALA A 215 -14.99 -1.28 3.34
N PHE A 216 -15.78 -2.17 3.94
CA PHE A 216 -16.97 -2.73 3.31
C PHE A 216 -18.21 -1.97 3.73
N PHE A 217 -19.02 -1.55 2.78
CA PHE A 217 -20.20 -0.72 3.02
C PHE A 217 -21.39 -1.13 2.15
N TYR A 218 -22.59 -0.84 2.64
CA TYR A 218 -23.82 -0.88 1.87
C TYR A 218 -24.61 0.41 2.05
N ALA A 219 -25.30 0.83 1.00
CA ALA A 219 -26.08 2.05 1.01
C ALA A 219 -27.37 1.85 1.83
N VAL A 220 -27.72 2.86 2.63
CA VAL A 220 -29.01 2.93 3.32
C VAL A 220 -29.60 4.31 3.05
N GLU A 221 -30.80 4.32 2.48
CA GLU A 221 -31.51 5.54 2.12
C GLU A 221 -31.56 6.54 3.30
N GLY A 222 -31.16 7.79 3.03
CA GLY A 222 -31.15 8.86 4.03
C GLY A 222 -29.94 8.86 4.98
N THR A 223 -28.91 8.05 4.70
CA THR A 223 -27.65 8.01 5.46
C THR A 223 -26.45 8.07 4.51
N THR A 224 -25.23 8.19 5.05
CA THR A 224 -23.97 8.07 4.31
C THR A 224 -23.57 6.62 4.02
N GLY A 225 -24.47 5.65 4.28
CA GLY A 225 -24.18 4.22 4.25
C GLY A 225 -23.86 3.66 5.63
N VAL A 226 -23.82 2.33 5.71
CA VAL A 226 -23.33 1.61 6.89
C VAL A 226 -22.11 0.81 6.48
N GLY A 227 -21.01 0.99 7.21
CA GLY A 227 -19.72 0.46 6.80
C GLY A 227 -18.85 -0.05 7.95
N THR A 228 -17.84 -0.84 7.61
CA THR A 228 -16.84 -1.28 8.58
C THR A 228 -15.84 -0.19 8.96
N ASP A 229 -15.93 1.00 8.37
CA ASP A 229 -15.13 2.17 8.74
C ASP A 229 -15.55 2.81 10.07
N GLU A 230 -16.66 2.35 10.67
CA GLU A 230 -17.29 2.94 11.85
C GLU A 230 -16.66 2.54 13.19
N VAL A 231 -16.30 1.26 13.39
CA VAL A 231 -15.83 0.75 14.69
C VAL A 231 -14.56 -0.08 14.54
N LEU A 232 -13.45 0.41 15.11
CA LEU A 232 -12.23 -0.38 15.27
C LEU A 232 -12.45 -1.52 16.28
N VAL A 233 -12.03 -2.73 15.91
CA VAL A 233 -12.03 -3.91 16.78
C VAL A 233 -10.62 -4.19 17.33
N SER A 234 -9.62 -4.24 16.45
CA SER A 234 -8.22 -4.48 16.85
C SER A 234 -7.24 -3.91 15.84
N LYS A 235 -6.00 -3.68 16.29
CA LYS A 235 -4.88 -3.22 15.46
C LYS A 235 -3.61 -3.95 15.88
N ASP A 236 -2.70 -4.19 14.94
CA ASP A 236 -1.39 -4.79 15.23
C ASP A 236 -0.33 -4.36 14.22
N ILE A 237 0.88 -4.01 14.68
CA ILE A 237 2.03 -3.78 13.82
C ILE A 237 2.79 -5.10 13.72
N LEU A 238 2.67 -5.75 12.56
CA LEU A 238 3.28 -7.05 12.29
C LEU A 238 4.77 -6.90 12.02
N VAL A 239 5.15 -5.86 11.25
CA VAL A 239 6.52 -5.59 10.82
C VAL A 239 6.76 -4.07 10.83
N ASP A 240 7.85 -3.65 11.47
CA ASP A 240 8.42 -2.30 11.40
C ASP A 240 9.92 -2.47 11.11
N GLY A 241 10.24 -2.63 9.82
CA GLY A 241 11.61 -2.90 9.36
C GLY A 241 12.08 -1.84 8.37
N ASN A 242 13.33 -1.97 7.94
CA ASN A 242 14.03 -0.93 7.19
C ASN A 242 13.54 -0.71 5.76
N LEU A 243 13.01 -1.74 5.09
CA LEU A 243 12.48 -1.67 3.72
C LEU A 243 10.96 -1.86 3.65
N MET A 244 10.33 -2.35 4.71
CA MET A 244 8.89 -2.64 4.71
C MET A 244 8.28 -2.49 6.10
N VAL A 245 7.11 -1.85 6.14
CA VAL A 245 6.18 -1.90 7.26
C VAL A 245 4.92 -2.68 6.90
N ARG A 246 4.41 -3.47 7.85
CA ARG A 246 3.17 -4.24 7.69
C ARG A 246 2.36 -4.22 8.97
N PHE A 247 1.06 -3.99 8.86
CA PHE A 247 0.16 -3.89 10.01
C PHE A 247 -1.24 -4.38 9.66
N LYS A 248 -1.98 -4.85 10.67
CA LYS A 248 -3.34 -5.35 10.56
C LYS A 248 -4.31 -4.41 11.25
N ILE A 249 -5.46 -4.20 10.62
CA ILE A 249 -6.62 -3.50 11.19
C ILE A 249 -7.82 -4.43 11.06
N SER A 250 -8.56 -4.62 12.14
CA SER A 250 -9.84 -5.31 12.16
C SER A 250 -10.92 -4.34 12.62
N SER A 251 -12.07 -4.37 11.98
CA SER A 251 -13.16 -3.42 12.21
C SER A 251 -14.53 -4.05 11.95
N LYS A 252 -15.58 -3.33 12.33
CA LYS A 252 -16.96 -3.73 12.12
C LYS A 252 -17.86 -2.51 11.92
N SER A 253 -19.05 -2.75 11.37
CA SER A 253 -20.11 -1.75 11.40
C SER A 253 -20.68 -1.57 12.80
N SER A 254 -21.18 -0.38 13.11
CA SER A 254 -21.82 -0.03 14.39
C SER A 254 -23.01 -0.92 14.72
N ASN A 255 -23.72 -1.41 13.70
CA ASN A 255 -24.82 -2.37 13.87
C ASN A 255 -24.36 -3.83 13.93
N GLY A 256 -23.06 -4.12 13.83
CA GLY A 256 -22.47 -5.45 13.94
C GLY A 256 -22.76 -6.39 12.77
N LYS A 257 -23.28 -5.90 11.64
CA LYS A 257 -23.64 -6.73 10.48
C LYS A 257 -22.47 -7.04 9.57
N LEU A 258 -21.48 -6.15 9.52
CA LEU A 258 -20.30 -6.28 8.67
C LEU A 258 -19.03 -6.32 9.52
N GLU A 259 -18.05 -7.08 9.06
CA GLU A 259 -16.71 -7.12 9.62
C GLU A 259 -15.66 -7.07 8.50
N THR A 260 -14.52 -6.44 8.80
CA THR A 260 -13.37 -6.36 7.90
C THR A 260 -12.11 -6.69 8.67
N ASP A 261 -11.28 -7.56 8.11
CA ASP A 261 -9.88 -7.75 8.45
C ASP A 261 -9.03 -7.30 7.26
N ALA A 262 -8.11 -6.37 7.47
CA ALA A 262 -7.20 -5.90 6.42
C ALA A 262 -5.75 -5.86 6.91
N ALA A 263 -4.83 -6.40 6.12
CA ALA A 263 -3.39 -6.31 6.34
C ALA A 263 -2.76 -5.38 5.30
N TYR A 264 -2.20 -4.27 5.75
CA TYR A 264 -1.56 -3.25 4.92
C TYR A 264 -0.06 -3.50 4.89
N THR A 265 0.54 -3.41 3.70
CA THR A 265 1.98 -3.54 3.49
C THR A 265 2.48 -2.37 2.66
N TYR A 266 3.45 -1.65 3.19
CA TYR A 266 4.13 -0.58 2.49
C TYR A 266 5.61 -0.91 2.39
N TYR A 267 6.11 -0.98 1.16
CA TYR A 267 7.53 -1.13 0.86
C TYR A 267 8.16 0.23 0.57
N HIS A 268 9.42 0.39 0.91
CA HIS A 268 10.24 1.53 0.48
C HIS A 268 10.14 1.68 -1.04
N CYS A 269 9.73 2.87 -1.49
CA CYS A 269 9.55 3.18 -2.90
C CYS A 269 10.52 4.31 -3.30
N PRO A 270 11.75 4.01 -3.77
CA PRO A 270 12.75 5.03 -4.13
C PRO A 270 12.43 5.75 -5.46
N THR A 271 11.17 6.00 -5.74
CA THR A 271 10.66 6.72 -6.91
C THR A 271 9.54 7.70 -6.51
N SER A 272 9.06 8.51 -7.46
CA SER A 272 7.86 9.35 -7.28
C SER A 272 6.56 8.52 -7.25
N GLU A 273 6.61 7.26 -7.67
CA GLU A 273 5.46 6.38 -7.66
C GLU A 273 5.35 5.70 -6.31
N LYS A 274 4.19 5.79 -5.67
CA LYS A 274 3.96 5.21 -4.35
C LYS A 274 2.83 4.21 -4.41
N ARG A 275 3.01 3.10 -3.69
CA ARG A 275 2.06 2.00 -3.63
C ARG A 275 1.94 1.46 -2.22
N ILE A 276 0.73 1.08 -1.83
CA ILE A 276 0.45 0.35 -0.61
C ILE A 276 -0.46 -0.83 -0.96
N ILE A 277 -0.03 -2.02 -0.56
CA ILE A 277 -0.74 -3.27 -0.83
C ILE A 277 -1.62 -3.61 0.38
N VAL A 278 -2.83 -4.09 0.14
CA VAL A 278 -3.79 -4.44 1.17
C VAL A 278 -4.37 -5.82 0.88
N ASP A 279 -4.18 -6.75 1.80
CA ASP A 279 -4.86 -8.05 1.80
C ASP A 279 -6.13 -7.93 2.65
N VAL A 280 -7.30 -8.17 2.06
CA VAL A 280 -8.60 -7.85 2.66
C VAL A 280 -9.47 -9.10 2.78
N SER A 281 -10.17 -9.21 3.91
CA SER A 281 -11.23 -10.19 4.15
C SER A 281 -12.44 -9.49 4.78
N HIS A 282 -13.55 -9.43 4.04
CA HIS A 282 -14.84 -8.96 4.55
C HIS A 282 -15.75 -10.12 4.88
N ARG A 283 -16.62 -9.91 5.88
CA ARG A 283 -17.66 -10.87 6.26
C ARG A 283 -18.97 -10.18 6.55
N VAL A 284 -20.06 -10.74 6.02
CA VAL A 284 -21.43 -10.40 6.42
C VAL A 284 -21.85 -11.34 7.55
N VAL A 285 -21.92 -10.81 8.77
CA VAL A 285 -22.32 -11.56 9.97
C VAL A 285 -23.82 -11.77 10.02
N GLU A 286 -24.59 -10.74 9.67
CA GLU A 286 -26.05 -10.76 9.60
C GLU A 286 -26.51 -10.13 8.29
N THR A 287 -27.58 -10.68 7.69
CA THR A 287 -28.13 -10.19 6.43
C THR A 287 -28.43 -8.69 6.50
N ALA A 288 -27.97 -7.98 5.46
CA ALA A 288 -28.21 -6.56 5.24
C ALA A 288 -28.83 -6.31 3.86
N PHE A 289 -29.46 -5.14 3.72
CA PHE A 289 -30.17 -4.76 2.51
C PHE A 289 -29.73 -3.36 2.10
N SER A 290 -29.28 -3.25 0.86
CA SER A 290 -28.91 -1.97 0.26
C SER A 290 -30.17 -1.25 -0.26
N THR A 291 -30.33 0.03 0.05
CA THR A 291 -31.51 0.83 -0.34
C THR A 291 -31.14 2.23 -0.82
N GLY A 292 -32.06 2.90 -1.53
CA GLY A 292 -31.86 4.23 -2.10
C GLY A 292 -31.33 4.22 -3.54
N SER A 293 -30.99 5.39 -4.06
CA SER A 293 -30.48 5.57 -5.43
C SER A 293 -29.06 5.03 -5.62
N ALA A 294 -28.26 5.00 -4.55
CA ALA A 294 -26.92 4.41 -4.50
C ALA A 294 -26.94 2.92 -4.13
N ALA A 295 -28.12 2.26 -4.16
CA ALA A 295 -28.23 0.86 -3.78
C ALA A 295 -27.47 -0.04 -4.75
N GLN A 296 -26.48 -0.73 -4.21
CA GLN A 296 -25.72 -1.82 -4.83
C GLN A 296 -25.47 -2.92 -3.78
N GLY A 297 -25.13 -4.14 -4.21
CA GLY A 297 -24.93 -5.33 -3.37
C GLY A 297 -23.75 -5.28 -2.39
N GLY A 298 -23.17 -4.09 -2.19
CA GLY A 298 -22.09 -3.78 -1.27
C GLY A 298 -20.83 -3.36 -2.04
N SER A 299 -20.18 -2.30 -1.57
CA SER A 299 -18.91 -1.83 -2.11
C SER A 299 -17.80 -2.01 -1.09
N PHE A 300 -16.65 -2.46 -1.59
CA PHE A 300 -15.52 -2.95 -0.79
C PHE A 300 -14.21 -2.21 -1.09
N GLY A 301 -14.28 -1.19 -1.93
CA GLY A 301 -13.18 -0.25 -2.12
C GLY A 301 -13.65 1.03 -2.78
N TYR A 302 -12.99 2.15 -2.49
CA TYR A 302 -13.26 3.39 -3.21
C TYR A 302 -12.06 4.35 -3.21
N LEU A 303 -12.02 5.24 -4.20
CA LEU A 303 -11.20 6.43 -4.25
C LEU A 303 -12.08 7.65 -4.06
N ALA A 304 -11.63 8.59 -3.23
CA ALA A 304 -12.30 9.87 -3.04
C ALA A 304 -11.31 11.03 -3.18
N SER A 305 -11.68 11.97 -4.03
CA SER A 305 -11.00 13.24 -4.25
C SER A 305 -11.86 14.35 -3.66
N SER A 306 -11.21 15.38 -3.15
CA SER A 306 -11.90 16.57 -2.65
C SER A 306 -11.20 17.82 -3.11
N LYS A 307 -11.97 18.87 -3.39
CA LYS A 307 -11.46 20.20 -3.67
C LYS A 307 -12.12 21.18 -2.72
N THR A 308 -11.30 21.78 -1.87
CA THR A 308 -11.76 22.70 -0.82
C THR A 308 -11.40 24.14 -1.20
N ARG A 309 -12.33 25.06 -0.99
CA ARG A 309 -12.16 26.50 -1.22
C ARG A 309 -12.67 27.27 -0.02
N SER A 310 -11.81 28.10 0.54
CA SER A 310 -12.16 29.02 1.61
C SER A 310 -11.71 30.44 1.28
N VAL A 311 -12.62 31.40 1.47
CA VAL A 311 -12.32 32.83 1.33
C VAL A 311 -11.47 33.34 2.50
N ASN A 312 -11.67 32.80 3.70
CA ASN A 312 -11.09 33.35 4.94
C ASN A 312 -9.86 32.59 5.47
N ILE A 313 -9.73 31.29 5.19
CA ILE A 313 -8.69 30.39 5.72
C ILE A 313 -7.91 29.80 4.55
N ARG A 314 -6.67 30.26 4.31
CA ARG A 314 -5.91 29.87 3.12
C ARG A 314 -5.51 28.41 3.12
N GLU A 315 -5.28 27.87 4.31
CA GLU A 315 -4.89 26.47 4.56
C GLU A 315 -5.96 25.47 4.12
N LEU A 316 -7.22 25.93 4.02
CA LEU A 316 -8.35 25.16 3.51
C LEU A 316 -8.53 25.26 1.99
N ASN A 317 -7.65 25.97 1.27
CA ASN A 317 -7.64 25.91 -0.20
C ASN A 317 -6.72 24.77 -0.63
N SER A 318 -7.25 23.55 -0.70
CA SER A 318 -6.47 22.34 -0.90
C SER A 318 -7.23 21.28 -1.71
N GLY A 319 -6.47 20.30 -2.21
CA GLY A 319 -7.01 19.21 -3.00
C GLY A 319 -7.40 19.61 -4.42
N PHE A 320 -7.69 18.60 -5.23
CA PHE A 320 -8.24 18.75 -6.58
C PHE A 320 -9.05 17.50 -6.92
N ILE A 321 -9.96 17.63 -7.88
CA ILE A 321 -10.70 16.50 -8.44
C ILE A 321 -10.08 16.21 -9.82
N PRO A 322 -9.46 15.03 -10.03
CA PRO A 322 -8.99 14.63 -11.35
C PRO A 322 -10.13 14.66 -12.38
N PRO A 323 -9.89 15.12 -13.62
CA PRO A 323 -10.94 15.31 -14.62
C PRO A 323 -11.49 14.01 -15.22
N TYR A 324 -10.83 12.87 -15.04
CA TYR A 324 -11.23 11.61 -15.67
C TYR A 324 -11.30 10.45 -14.69
N VAL A 325 -12.21 9.53 -15.02
CA VAL A 325 -12.22 8.15 -14.54
C VAL A 325 -11.76 7.28 -15.71
N HIS A 326 -10.69 6.49 -15.49
CA HIS A 326 -10.29 5.43 -16.41
C HIS A 326 -10.38 4.06 -15.74
N PHE A 327 -10.72 3.04 -16.51
CA PHE A 327 -10.70 1.66 -16.01
C PHE A 327 -10.56 0.67 -17.15
N PHE A 328 -10.11 -0.54 -16.82
CA PHE A 328 -10.06 -1.64 -17.77
C PHE A 328 -11.35 -2.47 -17.70
N SER A 329 -12.17 -2.37 -18.75
CA SER A 329 -13.51 -2.97 -18.84
C SER A 329 -13.51 -4.47 -19.13
N GLU A 330 -14.65 -5.12 -18.88
CA GLU A 330 -14.90 -6.52 -19.28
C GLU A 330 -14.72 -6.78 -20.78
N GLU A 331 -14.90 -5.79 -21.66
CA GLU A 331 -14.61 -5.93 -23.09
C GLU A 331 -13.11 -5.85 -23.42
N GLN A 332 -12.25 -5.87 -22.41
CA GLN A 332 -10.79 -5.88 -22.52
C GLN A 332 -10.26 -4.59 -23.15
N THR A 333 -10.93 -3.47 -22.89
CA THR A 333 -10.54 -2.14 -23.37
C THR A 333 -10.51 -1.13 -22.23
N ILE A 334 -9.67 -0.10 -22.36
CA ILE A 334 -9.67 1.00 -21.42
C ILE A 334 -10.82 1.94 -21.79
N ARG A 335 -11.67 2.25 -20.81
CA ARG A 335 -12.77 3.21 -20.93
C ARG A 335 -12.39 4.51 -20.23
N GLU A 336 -12.95 5.62 -20.72
CA GLU A 336 -12.73 6.97 -20.19
C GLU A 336 -14.10 7.62 -19.96
N TYR A 337 -14.25 8.27 -18.81
CA TYR A 337 -15.41 9.09 -18.50
C TYR A 337 -14.96 10.41 -17.89
N SER A 338 -15.59 11.51 -18.30
CA SER A 338 -15.30 12.85 -17.74
C SER A 338 -16.00 13.04 -16.40
N LEU A 339 -15.25 13.55 -15.43
CA LEU A 339 -15.68 13.74 -14.05
C LEU A 339 -15.87 15.23 -13.74
N PRO A 340 -17.04 15.67 -13.22
CA PRO A 340 -17.25 17.06 -12.84
C PRO A 340 -16.29 17.51 -11.73
N GLN A 341 -15.52 18.56 -12.00
CA GLN A 341 -14.54 19.11 -11.05
C GLN A 341 -15.09 20.25 -10.17
N ASN A 342 -16.28 20.74 -10.49
CA ASN A 342 -16.99 21.80 -9.76
C ASN A 342 -18.50 21.47 -9.83
N PRO A 343 -18.95 20.37 -9.19
CA PRO A 343 -20.37 20.05 -9.11
C PRO A 343 -21.15 21.20 -8.47
N HIS A 344 -22.44 21.30 -8.78
CA HIS A 344 -23.32 22.37 -8.25
C HIS A 344 -24.53 21.82 -7.51
N SER A 345 -24.63 20.49 -7.44
CA SER A 345 -25.71 19.77 -6.81
C SER A 345 -25.22 19.11 -5.53
N SER A 346 -26.03 19.18 -4.47
CA SER A 346 -25.86 18.36 -3.28
C SER A 346 -26.28 16.90 -3.51
N ASP A 347 -27.08 16.64 -4.55
CA ASP A 347 -27.36 15.28 -5.02
C ASP A 347 -26.20 14.82 -5.91
N TYR A 348 -25.82 13.55 -5.76
CA TYR A 348 -24.72 12.94 -6.52
C TYR A 348 -24.96 13.02 -8.04
N GLU A 349 -24.04 13.69 -8.74
CA GLU A 349 -23.98 13.77 -10.19
C GLU A 349 -23.27 12.52 -10.71
N TRP A 350 -24.04 11.45 -10.94
CA TRP A 350 -23.53 10.18 -11.46
C TRP A 350 -22.96 10.33 -12.88
N VAL A 351 -21.73 9.88 -13.05
CA VAL A 351 -21.09 9.67 -14.36
C VAL A 351 -21.16 8.19 -14.75
N LEU A 352 -21.09 7.31 -13.75
CA LEU A 352 -21.34 5.88 -13.83
C LEU A 352 -22.23 5.51 -12.65
N SER A 353 -23.49 5.18 -12.92
CA SER A 353 -24.45 4.77 -11.90
C SER A 353 -24.45 3.25 -11.70
N PRO A 354 -24.96 2.75 -10.56
CA PRO A 354 -25.16 1.32 -10.35
C PRO A 354 -26.01 0.62 -11.42
N LYS A 355 -26.81 1.37 -12.19
CA LYS A 355 -27.67 0.81 -13.25
C LYS A 355 -26.99 0.70 -14.60
N ASP A 356 -25.82 1.30 -14.77
CA ASP A 356 -25.08 1.30 -16.03
C ASP A 356 -24.31 0.00 -16.27
N ASP A 357 -24.30 -0.93 -15.30
CA ASP A 357 -23.71 -2.27 -15.44
C ASP A 357 -22.28 -2.22 -16.00
N THR A 358 -21.44 -1.48 -15.29
CA THR A 358 -20.06 -1.25 -15.70
C THR A 358 -19.13 -2.09 -14.85
N ASP A 359 -18.56 -3.13 -15.46
CA ASP A 359 -17.71 -4.11 -14.79
C ASP A 359 -16.24 -4.04 -15.22
N LEU A 360 -15.36 -4.38 -14.28
CA LEU A 360 -13.93 -4.51 -14.51
C LEU A 360 -13.57 -5.82 -15.21
N GLY A 361 -12.62 -5.73 -16.14
CA GLY A 361 -12.16 -6.86 -16.94
C GLY A 361 -11.11 -7.75 -16.25
N SER A 362 -10.29 -8.42 -17.07
CA SER A 362 -9.32 -9.41 -16.58
C SER A 362 -8.11 -8.79 -15.89
N ARG A 363 -7.86 -7.49 -16.13
CA ARG A 363 -6.85 -6.67 -15.46
C ARG A 363 -7.58 -5.60 -14.64
N PRO A 364 -8.25 -5.98 -13.54
CA PRO A 364 -9.14 -5.07 -12.81
C PRO A 364 -8.38 -3.93 -12.16
N TRP A 365 -8.51 -2.76 -12.77
CA TRP A 365 -8.08 -1.50 -12.19
C TRP A 365 -9.04 -0.38 -12.58
N VAL A 366 -9.12 0.61 -11.70
CA VAL A 366 -9.83 1.88 -11.92
C VAL A 366 -9.01 3.02 -11.34
N SER A 367 -9.01 4.17 -12.01
CA SER A 367 -8.27 5.37 -11.60
C SER A 367 -9.10 6.64 -11.68
N LEU A 368 -8.75 7.57 -10.80
CA LEU A 368 -9.04 9.00 -10.95
C LEU A 368 -7.74 9.68 -11.40
N ASP A 369 -7.76 10.32 -12.56
CA ASP A 369 -6.53 10.78 -13.21
C ASP A 369 -6.70 12.00 -14.14
N GLU A 370 -5.58 12.53 -14.62
CA GLU A 370 -5.47 13.66 -15.55
C GLU A 370 -5.39 13.24 -17.03
N GLY A 371 -5.60 11.95 -17.33
CA GLY A 371 -5.52 11.37 -18.66
C GLY A 371 -4.26 10.54 -18.88
N SER A 372 -3.68 10.64 -20.07
CA SER A 372 -2.53 9.83 -20.48
C SER A 372 -1.20 10.20 -19.81
N GLU A 373 -1.14 11.37 -19.17
CA GLU A 373 0.02 11.92 -18.46
C GLU A 373 -0.49 12.63 -17.19
N GLY A 374 0.42 12.95 -16.27
CA GLY A 374 0.10 13.66 -15.04
C GLY A 374 -0.31 12.74 -13.89
N TYR A 375 -1.08 13.27 -12.95
CA TYR A 375 -1.46 12.53 -11.76
C TYR A 375 -2.44 11.39 -12.10
N ALA A 376 -2.20 10.23 -11.49
CA ALA A 376 -3.19 9.15 -11.45
C ALA A 376 -3.17 8.47 -10.07
N TYR A 377 -4.37 8.20 -9.56
CA TYR A 377 -4.61 7.46 -8.33
C TYR A 377 -5.47 6.26 -8.67
N ALA A 378 -5.03 5.05 -8.34
CA ALA A 378 -5.67 3.84 -8.81
C ALA A 378 -5.90 2.82 -7.71
N LEU A 379 -7.02 2.11 -7.81
CA LEU A 379 -7.23 0.82 -7.14
C LEU A 379 -6.97 -0.26 -8.17
N ILE A 380 -6.06 -1.16 -7.83
CA ILE A 380 -5.68 -2.30 -8.66
C ILE A 380 -6.01 -3.56 -7.88
N LEU A 381 -6.75 -4.49 -8.46
CA LEU A 381 -7.07 -5.78 -7.84
C LEU A 381 -6.20 -6.89 -8.44
N SER A 382 -5.89 -7.89 -7.60
CA SER A 382 -5.16 -9.08 -8.04
C SER A 382 -5.99 -9.99 -8.95
N SER A 383 -7.32 -9.96 -8.82
CA SER A 383 -8.30 -10.67 -9.65
C SER A 383 -9.65 -9.94 -9.63
N SER A 384 -10.48 -10.16 -10.65
CA SER A 384 -11.90 -9.75 -10.70
C SER A 384 -12.87 -10.92 -10.51
N THR A 385 -12.34 -12.15 -10.40
CA THR A 385 -13.12 -13.39 -10.27
C THR A 385 -12.68 -14.19 -9.04
N GLY A 386 -13.62 -14.92 -8.44
CA GLY A 386 -13.35 -15.74 -7.25
C GLY A 386 -13.16 -14.93 -5.97
N LEU A 387 -13.68 -13.69 -5.93
CA LEU A 387 -13.57 -12.79 -4.77
C LEU A 387 -14.59 -13.15 -3.69
N TYR A 388 -15.73 -13.72 -4.09
CA TYR A 388 -16.90 -13.90 -3.23
C TYR A 388 -17.13 -15.38 -2.93
N SER A 389 -17.55 -15.70 -1.70
CA SER A 389 -17.99 -17.06 -1.33
C SER A 389 -19.36 -17.43 -1.93
N MET A 390 -20.16 -16.43 -2.31
CA MET A 390 -21.48 -16.55 -2.92
C MET A 390 -21.87 -15.28 -3.68
N GLY A 391 -22.78 -15.42 -4.63
CA GLY A 391 -23.20 -14.33 -5.53
C GLY A 391 -22.55 -14.45 -6.90
N ARG A 392 -22.76 -13.43 -7.74
CA ARG A 392 -22.19 -13.34 -9.08
C ARG A 392 -20.71 -12.93 -9.03
N ASP A 393 -19.88 -13.56 -9.85
CA ASP A 393 -18.51 -13.09 -10.11
C ASP A 393 -18.53 -11.75 -10.86
N GLY A 394 -17.44 -10.98 -10.77
CA GLY A 394 -17.34 -9.66 -11.39
C GLY A 394 -17.19 -8.54 -10.36
N VAL A 395 -16.65 -7.41 -10.81
CA VAL A 395 -16.45 -6.23 -9.96
C VAL A 395 -17.06 -5.04 -10.67
N GLN A 396 -18.13 -4.52 -10.09
CA GLN A 396 -18.87 -3.39 -10.63
C GLN A 396 -18.28 -2.09 -10.15
N ILE A 397 -18.32 -1.06 -10.99
CA ILE A 397 -17.88 0.29 -10.65
C ILE A 397 -19.01 1.30 -10.71
N GLU A 398 -18.92 2.30 -9.86
CA GLU A 398 -19.77 3.49 -9.88
C GLU A 398 -18.89 4.72 -9.65
N ALA A 399 -19.26 5.86 -10.24
CA ALA A 399 -18.50 7.09 -10.12
C ALA A 399 -19.39 8.32 -10.25
N GLY A 400 -19.00 9.40 -9.57
CA GLY A 400 -19.67 10.68 -9.68
C GLY A 400 -19.06 11.75 -8.79
N SER A 401 -19.77 12.88 -8.73
CA SER A 401 -19.33 14.08 -8.01
C SER A 401 -20.51 14.75 -7.30
N GLU A 402 -20.22 15.48 -6.23
CA GLU A 402 -21.22 16.24 -5.48
C GLU A 402 -20.62 17.51 -4.85
N GLU A 403 -21.44 18.54 -4.69
CA GLU A 403 -21.12 19.69 -3.84
C GLU A 403 -21.39 19.30 -2.37
N PHE A 404 -20.37 18.77 -1.71
CA PHE A 404 -20.49 18.14 -0.39
C PHE A 404 -20.79 19.17 0.72
N ILE A 405 -20.12 20.33 0.68
CA ILE A 405 -20.37 21.43 1.62
C ILE A 405 -20.45 22.73 0.87
N ASN A 406 -21.52 23.48 1.12
CA ASN A 406 -21.67 24.85 0.63
C ASN A 406 -22.20 25.76 1.74
N VAL A 407 -21.28 26.43 2.44
CA VAL A 407 -21.61 27.42 3.48
C VAL A 407 -20.95 28.77 3.16
N PRO A 408 -21.46 29.90 3.68
CA PRO A 408 -20.89 31.21 3.36
C PRO A 408 -19.38 31.30 3.61
N GLY A 409 -18.61 31.40 2.53
CA GLY A 409 -17.14 31.54 2.56
C GLY A 409 -16.35 30.24 2.61
N PHE A 410 -17.00 29.07 2.58
CA PHE A 410 -16.37 27.75 2.50
C PHE A 410 -17.18 26.78 1.63
N GLU A 411 -16.52 26.19 0.64
CA GLU A 411 -17.06 25.23 -0.31
C GLU A 411 -16.14 24.00 -0.34
N MET A 412 -16.73 22.80 -0.36
CA MET A 412 -16.03 21.54 -0.55
C MET A 412 -16.76 20.72 -1.59
N ASP A 413 -16.08 20.50 -2.71
CA ASP A 413 -16.52 19.59 -3.76
C ASP A 413 -15.94 18.20 -3.48
N GLY A 414 -16.75 17.16 -3.66
CA GLY A 414 -16.36 15.77 -3.55
C GLY A 414 -16.52 15.04 -4.88
N SER A 415 -15.67 14.05 -5.12
CA SER A 415 -15.81 13.13 -6.23
C SER A 415 -15.19 11.79 -5.88
N GLY A 416 -15.68 10.71 -6.47
CA GLY A 416 -15.14 9.41 -6.21
C GLY A 416 -15.51 8.36 -7.25
N VAL A 417 -14.84 7.22 -7.09
CA VAL A 417 -15.15 5.98 -7.80
C VAL A 417 -15.10 4.84 -6.78
N SER A 418 -16.10 3.97 -6.79
CA SER A 418 -16.19 2.82 -5.90
C SER A 418 -16.19 1.51 -6.69
N ILE A 419 -15.70 0.45 -6.06
CA ILE A 419 -15.69 -0.91 -6.58
C ILE A 419 -16.52 -1.80 -5.66
N GLY A 420 -17.44 -2.56 -6.24
CA GLY A 420 -18.39 -3.35 -5.48
C GLY A 420 -18.76 -4.66 -6.15
N ARG A 421 -19.65 -5.40 -5.47
CA ARG A 421 -20.19 -6.65 -6.00
C ARG A 421 -20.94 -6.38 -7.30
N ASN A 422 -20.73 -7.22 -8.30
CA ASN A 422 -21.60 -7.25 -9.48
C ASN A 422 -23.03 -7.57 -9.02
N SER A 423 -23.86 -6.53 -9.04
CA SER A 423 -25.20 -6.56 -8.46
C SER A 423 -26.30 -6.39 -9.49
N VAL A 424 -25.96 -5.94 -10.70
CA VAL A 424 -26.91 -5.60 -11.76
C VAL A 424 -26.39 -6.25 -13.04
N GLU A 425 -27.22 -7.02 -13.72
CA GLU A 425 -26.88 -7.63 -15.03
C GLU A 425 -28.12 -7.63 -15.95
N PRO A 426 -27.95 -7.46 -17.27
CA PRO A 426 -29.05 -7.44 -18.22
C PRO A 426 -29.83 -8.76 -18.26
N GLY A 427 -31.07 -8.73 -17.76
CA GLY A 427 -31.97 -9.87 -17.78
C GLY A 427 -31.90 -10.76 -16.53
N GLU A 428 -31.10 -10.38 -15.54
CA GLU A 428 -31.07 -11.03 -14.22
C GLU A 428 -31.74 -10.16 -13.13
N GLU A 429 -32.04 -10.76 -11.98
CA GLU A 429 -32.53 -10.00 -10.82
C GLU A 429 -31.37 -9.26 -10.14
N GLU A 430 -31.66 -8.09 -9.57
CA GLU A 430 -30.66 -7.29 -8.86
C GLU A 430 -30.29 -7.92 -7.51
N GLU A 431 -28.99 -8.06 -7.23
CA GLU A 431 -28.48 -8.62 -5.98
C GLU A 431 -28.23 -7.54 -4.91
N LEU A 432 -29.27 -6.84 -4.46
CA LEU A 432 -29.15 -5.79 -3.42
C LEU A 432 -29.08 -6.33 -1.98
N THR A 433 -29.23 -7.64 -1.82
CA THR A 433 -29.11 -8.30 -0.52
C THR A 433 -27.67 -8.71 -0.26
N LEU A 434 -27.18 -8.42 0.94
CA LEU A 434 -25.93 -8.93 1.48
C LEU A 434 -26.28 -10.12 2.38
N PRO A 435 -26.18 -11.37 1.91
CA PRO A 435 -26.59 -12.53 2.70
C PRO A 435 -25.60 -12.81 3.84
N ALA A 436 -26.13 -13.20 5.00
CA ALA A 436 -25.30 -13.70 6.10
C ALA A 436 -24.39 -14.85 5.65
N GLY A 437 -23.13 -14.81 6.05
CA GLY A 437 -22.10 -15.78 5.65
C GLY A 437 -21.41 -15.47 4.32
N LEU A 438 -21.78 -14.38 3.63
CA LEU A 438 -20.97 -13.87 2.51
C LEU A 438 -19.59 -13.47 3.03
N GLU A 439 -18.56 -14.00 2.36
CA GLU A 439 -17.16 -13.63 2.56
C GLU A 439 -16.62 -13.05 1.25
N ILE A 440 -15.85 -11.97 1.36
CA ILE A 440 -15.17 -11.34 0.22
C ILE A 440 -13.68 -11.30 0.54
N ARG A 441 -12.83 -11.87 -0.31
CA ARG A 441 -11.37 -11.90 -0.09
C ARG A 441 -10.63 -11.48 -1.35
N PHE A 442 -9.69 -10.54 -1.20
CA PHE A 442 -8.88 -10.06 -2.30
C PHE A 442 -7.59 -9.42 -1.80
N SER A 443 -6.62 -9.30 -2.70
CA SER A 443 -5.47 -8.42 -2.53
C SER A 443 -5.62 -7.24 -3.49
N ALA A 444 -5.33 -6.05 -3.00
CA ALA A 444 -5.41 -4.83 -3.77
C ALA A 444 -4.16 -3.98 -3.59
N GLU A 445 -3.91 -3.10 -4.55
CA GLU A 445 -2.90 -2.06 -4.46
C GLU A 445 -3.56 -0.70 -4.64
N PHE A 446 -3.26 0.23 -3.73
CA PHE A 446 -3.49 1.65 -3.95
C PHE A 446 -2.22 2.27 -4.53
N PHE A 447 -2.24 2.48 -5.85
CA PHE A 447 -1.12 2.99 -6.63
C PHE A 447 -1.28 4.47 -6.95
N THR A 448 -0.17 5.21 -6.94
CA THR A 448 -0.14 6.64 -7.26
C THR A 448 1.08 6.98 -8.13
N THR A 449 0.87 7.83 -9.12
CA THR A 449 1.92 8.43 -9.97
C THR A 449 1.63 9.92 -10.17
N GLU A 450 2.67 10.75 -10.24
CA GLU A 450 2.54 12.21 -10.43
C GLU A 450 2.67 12.62 -11.90
N GLU A 451 3.24 11.75 -12.75
CA GLU A 451 3.56 12.08 -14.15
C GLU A 451 3.05 11.04 -15.16
N GLY A 452 2.70 9.82 -14.70
CA GLY A 452 2.48 8.67 -15.59
C GLY A 452 1.07 8.51 -16.17
N GLY A 453 0.06 9.19 -15.62
CA GLY A 453 -1.35 9.01 -16.02
C GLY A 453 -1.88 7.57 -15.92
N TYR A 454 -3.05 7.32 -16.49
CA TYR A 454 -3.63 5.95 -16.54
C TYR A 454 -2.76 4.91 -17.31
N PRO A 455 -1.95 5.25 -18.34
CA PRO A 455 -1.13 4.24 -19.01
C PRO A 455 -0.09 3.62 -18.07
N ARG A 456 0.38 4.38 -17.07
CA ARG A 456 1.27 3.85 -16.04
C ARG A 456 0.54 2.93 -15.06
N VAL A 457 -0.73 3.22 -14.74
CA VAL A 457 -1.61 2.36 -13.94
C VAL A 457 -1.83 1.01 -14.62
N ASP A 458 -2.11 1.00 -15.93
CA ASP A 458 -2.32 -0.24 -16.69
C ASP A 458 -1.06 -1.12 -16.68
N LYS A 459 0.12 -0.51 -16.80
CA LYS A 459 1.41 -1.20 -16.66
C LYS A 459 1.64 -1.74 -15.25
N GLU A 460 1.37 -0.92 -14.21
CA GLU A 460 1.53 -1.36 -12.82
C GLU A 460 0.64 -2.55 -12.53
N THR A 461 -0.58 -2.57 -13.05
CA THR A 461 -1.51 -3.69 -12.85
C THR A 461 -0.91 -5.01 -13.29
N MET A 462 -0.19 -5.02 -14.42
CA MET A 462 0.47 -6.23 -14.90
C MET A 462 1.61 -6.66 -13.96
N VAL A 463 2.39 -5.71 -13.47
CA VAL A 463 3.49 -5.95 -12.53
C VAL A 463 2.96 -6.49 -11.20
N PHE A 464 2.02 -5.77 -10.57
CA PHE A 464 1.37 -6.16 -9.32
C PHE A 464 0.79 -7.58 -9.39
N GLN A 465 0.03 -7.90 -10.44
CA GLN A 465 -0.57 -9.22 -10.59
C GLN A 465 0.44 -10.36 -10.79
N ILE A 466 1.62 -10.06 -11.36
CA ILE A 466 2.70 -11.04 -11.48
C ILE A 466 3.36 -11.26 -10.11
N LEU A 467 3.67 -10.19 -9.39
CA LEU A 467 4.33 -10.24 -8.08
C LEU A 467 3.43 -10.89 -7.02
N GLU A 468 2.14 -10.57 -7.02
CA GLU A 468 1.21 -11.10 -6.03
C GLU A 468 1.05 -12.64 -6.13
N LYS A 469 1.16 -13.19 -7.34
CA LYS A 469 1.18 -14.65 -7.55
C LYS A 469 2.46 -15.32 -7.01
N GLN A 470 3.53 -14.55 -6.81
CA GLN A 470 4.82 -15.02 -6.33
C GLN A 470 5.01 -14.79 -4.83
N ASN A 471 4.23 -13.88 -4.24
CA ASN A 471 4.20 -13.61 -2.81
C ASN A 471 3.65 -14.82 -2.06
N VAL A 472 4.55 -15.73 -1.67
CA VAL A 472 4.24 -16.81 -0.73
C VAL A 472 4.63 -16.31 0.65
N ARG A 473 3.75 -15.55 1.31
CA ARG A 473 3.95 -15.15 2.70
C ARG A 473 3.66 -16.36 3.58
N GLY A 474 4.66 -16.88 4.29
CA GLY A 474 4.43 -17.92 5.29
C GLY A 474 3.44 -17.41 6.36
N GLU A 475 2.46 -18.22 6.76
CA GLU A 475 1.57 -17.93 7.88
C GLU A 475 2.41 -17.85 9.16
N GLY A 476 2.84 -16.64 9.50
CA GLY A 476 3.55 -16.32 10.72
C GLY A 476 2.59 -16.09 11.87
N GLU A 477 2.84 -16.74 12.99
CA GLU A 477 2.02 -16.72 14.20
C GLU A 477 1.61 -15.30 14.60
N SER A 478 0.32 -15.15 14.87
CA SER A 478 -0.29 -14.01 15.52
C SER A 478 0.56 -13.55 16.72
N ARG A 479 1.24 -12.40 16.59
CA ARG A 479 1.66 -11.64 17.77
C ARG A 479 0.40 -11.28 18.56
N ALA A 480 0.59 -11.06 19.87
CA ALA A 480 -0.51 -10.78 20.79
C ALA A 480 -1.37 -9.64 20.22
N VAL A 481 -2.59 -9.98 19.79
CA VAL A 481 -3.56 -9.02 19.31
C VAL A 481 -3.84 -8.06 20.45
N GLU A 482 -3.57 -6.77 20.24
CA GLU A 482 -4.02 -5.74 21.16
C GLU A 482 -5.53 -5.60 20.95
N GLU A 483 -6.30 -6.39 21.70
CA GLU A 483 -7.73 -6.14 21.85
C GLU A 483 -7.87 -4.75 22.47
N VAL A 484 -8.59 -3.86 21.78
CA VAL A 484 -8.82 -2.50 22.27
C VAL A 484 -9.86 -2.59 23.40
N GLU A 485 -9.44 -3.02 24.59
CA GLU A 485 -10.28 -2.98 25.80
C GLU A 485 -10.22 -1.59 26.43
N GLY A 486 -11.29 -0.82 26.23
CA GLY A 486 -11.60 0.33 27.08
C GLY A 486 -10.61 1.51 27.03
N GLU A 487 -9.98 1.75 25.89
CA GLU A 487 -9.12 2.92 25.70
C GLU A 487 -9.91 4.24 25.83
N TYR A 488 -9.32 5.19 26.55
CA TYR A 488 -9.80 6.56 26.62
C TYR A 488 -9.04 7.41 25.59
N ALA A 489 -9.75 8.04 24.67
CA ALA A 489 -9.19 9.03 23.76
C ALA A 489 -9.26 10.42 24.40
N LEU A 490 -8.12 11.12 24.47
CA LEU A 490 -8.06 12.49 24.96
C LEU A 490 -7.99 13.45 23.76
N THR A 491 -9.08 14.15 23.48
CA THR A 491 -9.13 15.19 22.46
C THR A 491 -8.85 16.55 23.11
N VAL A 492 -7.79 17.22 22.68
CA VAL A 492 -7.44 18.57 23.13
C VAL A 492 -7.78 19.54 22.01
N ILE A 493 -8.73 20.43 22.26
CA ILE A 493 -9.27 21.39 21.29
C ILE A 493 -8.74 22.78 21.63
N PRO A 494 -7.59 23.19 21.05
CA PRO A 494 -7.14 24.57 21.15
C PRO A 494 -8.01 25.47 20.28
N SER A 495 -8.50 26.56 20.83
CA SER A 495 -9.33 27.54 20.11
C SER A 495 -8.96 28.98 20.48
N LEU A 496 -9.08 29.90 19.51
CA LEU A 496 -9.07 31.35 19.79
C LEU A 496 -10.52 31.84 19.77
N GLN A 497 -11.21 31.75 20.91
CA GLN A 497 -12.63 32.11 20.99
C GLN A 497 -12.79 33.59 21.36
N GLY A 498 -13.20 34.41 20.38
CA GLY A 498 -13.74 35.76 20.64
C GLY A 498 -15.22 35.75 21.09
N VAL A 499 -15.93 34.62 20.93
CA VAL A 499 -17.40 34.58 20.99
C VAL A 499 -17.97 33.93 22.26
N SER A 500 -17.27 32.97 22.89
CA SER A 500 -17.77 32.25 24.08
C SER A 500 -17.54 32.99 25.41
N ARG A 501 -16.56 33.91 25.45
CA ARG A 501 -16.26 34.77 26.61
C ARG A 501 -16.16 36.24 26.18
N PRO A 502 -17.24 36.82 25.63
CA PRO A 502 -17.22 38.14 25.00
C PRO A 502 -16.78 39.25 25.97
N LEU A 503 -17.09 39.12 27.26
CA LEU A 503 -16.70 40.08 28.30
C LEU A 503 -15.18 40.10 28.55
N LEU A 504 -14.53 38.94 28.48
CA LEU A 504 -13.09 38.79 28.73
C LEU A 504 -12.29 39.22 27.50
N ALA A 505 -12.72 38.84 26.30
CA ALA A 505 -12.12 39.28 25.04
C ALA A 505 -12.28 40.80 24.81
N ALA A 506 -13.43 41.37 25.19
CA ALA A 506 -13.65 42.82 25.16
C ALA A 506 -12.77 43.58 26.17
N ALA A 507 -12.44 42.97 27.31
CA ALA A 507 -11.56 43.56 28.32
C ALA A 507 -10.06 43.46 27.95
N SER A 508 -9.65 42.40 27.23
CA SER A 508 -8.25 42.17 26.87
C SER A 508 -7.84 42.79 25.53
N ALA A 509 -8.78 43.11 24.64
CA ALA A 509 -8.53 43.52 23.24
C ALA A 509 -7.61 42.54 22.46
N LEU A 510 -7.48 41.32 22.96
CA LEU A 510 -6.62 40.26 22.44
C LEU A 510 -7.44 38.97 22.41
N PRO A 511 -7.33 38.16 21.35
CA PRO A 511 -8.02 36.88 21.29
C PRO A 511 -7.50 35.97 22.42
N ILE A 512 -8.43 35.38 23.16
CA ILE A 512 -8.10 34.58 24.34
C ILE A 512 -7.94 33.12 23.90
N PRO A 513 -6.76 32.52 24.08
CA PRO A 513 -6.59 31.10 23.84
C PRO A 513 -7.39 30.33 24.90
N THR A 514 -8.26 29.45 24.43
CA THR A 514 -8.97 28.47 25.23
C THR A 514 -8.53 27.08 24.81
N VAL A 515 -8.45 26.17 25.78
CA VAL A 515 -8.21 24.75 25.53
C VAL A 515 -9.39 24.05 26.16
N GLU A 516 -10.17 23.37 25.33
CA GLU A 516 -11.16 22.41 25.81
C GLU A 516 -10.52 21.03 25.76
N VAL A 517 -10.67 20.27 26.84
CA VAL A 517 -10.16 18.91 26.93
C VAL A 517 -11.35 17.98 27.04
N GLN A 518 -11.52 17.12 26.03
CA GLN A 518 -12.55 16.10 26.00
C GLN A 518 -11.91 14.73 26.17
N LEU A 519 -12.46 13.92 27.06
CA LEU A 519 -12.09 12.53 27.25
C LEU A 519 -13.23 11.66 26.71
N HIS A 520 -12.96 10.88 25.68
CA HIS A 520 -13.89 9.98 25.04
C HIS A 520 -13.55 8.53 25.37
N LYS A 521 -14.55 7.67 25.48
CA LYS A 521 -14.40 6.22 25.57
C LYS A 521 -15.34 5.61 24.55
N GLU A 522 -14.82 4.79 23.65
CA GLU A 522 -15.63 4.09 22.63
C GLU A 522 -16.55 5.06 21.86
N GLY A 523 -16.01 6.21 21.43
CA GLY A 523 -16.74 7.27 20.71
C GLY A 523 -17.71 8.12 21.55
N SER A 524 -17.86 7.82 22.85
CA SER A 524 -18.74 8.57 23.76
C SER A 524 -17.95 9.51 24.67
N LEU A 525 -18.37 10.77 24.77
CA LEU A 525 -17.78 11.75 25.69
C LEU A 525 -18.00 11.33 27.15
N VAL A 526 -16.91 11.07 27.86
CA VAL A 526 -16.90 10.70 29.29
C VAL A 526 -16.70 11.91 30.19
N ALA A 527 -15.83 12.84 29.79
CA ALA A 527 -15.54 14.05 30.55
C ALA A 527 -15.15 15.20 29.61
N ALA A 528 -15.47 16.43 29.99
CA ALA A 528 -15.00 17.64 29.30
C ALA A 528 -14.56 18.69 30.34
N GLY A 529 -13.56 19.51 30.01
CA GLY A 529 -12.95 20.49 30.91
C GLY A 529 -12.42 21.73 30.20
#